data_AF-A0A353PX80-F1
#
_entry.id   AF-A0A353PX80-F1
#
_cell.length_a   1.000
_cell.length_b   1.000
_cell.length_c   1.000
_cell.angle_alpha   90.00
_cell.angle_beta   90.00
_cell.angle_gamma   90.00
#
_symmetry.space_group_name_H-M   'P 1'
#
loop_
_entity.id
_entity.type
_entity.pdbx_description
1 polymer ?
#
loop_
_entity_poly.entity_id
_entity_poly.type
_entity_poly.pdbx_seq_one_letter_code
_entity_poly.pdbx_strand_id
1 'polypeptide(L)'
;KFAHSDYTCIALYGPYALMKIRIKTGRTHQIRVHMKYINCPILGDPLYGIRDSRFKTATLMLHASKLGIRLPEQKQYSFFKAGTPIRFKKVLQVFHKEYERNSMWMKKNKA
;
A
#
# COMPACT_ATOMS: atom_id res chain seq x y z
N LYS A 1 10.85 -14.34 -14.21
CA LYS A 1 11.84 -14.05 -13.13
C LYS A 1 11.11 -14.10 -11.79
N PHE A 2 11.72 -14.70 -10.76
CA PHE A 2 11.13 -14.77 -9.42
C PHE A 2 10.89 -13.37 -8.82
N ALA A 3 9.72 -13.20 -8.19
CA ALA A 3 9.30 -11.98 -7.49
C ALA A 3 8.37 -12.33 -6.30
N HIS A 4 8.59 -11.69 -5.14
CA HIS A 4 7.83 -11.96 -3.91
C HIS A 4 7.55 -10.66 -3.15
N SER A 5 6.26 -10.42 -2.90
CA SER A 5 5.76 -9.35 -2.03
C SER A 5 4.80 -9.93 -0.98
N ASP A 6 5.08 -9.73 0.31
CA ASP A 6 4.11 -9.99 1.37
C ASP A 6 3.15 -8.80 1.46
N TYR A 7 1.88 -9.04 1.75
CA TYR A 7 0.91 -7.97 1.95
C TYR A 7 0.03 -8.22 3.17
N THR A 8 -0.53 -7.15 3.72
CA THR A 8 -1.46 -7.18 4.85
C THR A 8 -2.50 -6.10 4.65
N CYS A 9 -3.78 -6.47 4.74
CA CYS A 9 -4.86 -5.50 4.73
C CYS A 9 -4.95 -4.79 6.08
N ILE A 10 -4.70 -3.47 6.11
CA ILE A 10 -4.78 -2.65 7.32
C ILE A 10 -6.23 -2.24 7.61
N ALA A 11 -6.97 -1.88 6.56
CA ALA A 11 -8.36 -1.43 6.65
C ALA A 11 -9.07 -1.58 5.31
N LEU A 12 -10.37 -1.82 5.37
CA LEU A 12 -11.29 -1.76 4.24
C LEU A 12 -12.17 -0.52 4.37
N TYR A 13 -12.47 0.12 3.24
CA TYR A 13 -13.34 1.28 3.09
C TYR A 13 -14.22 1.07 1.87
N GLY A 14 -15.42 0.49 2.04
CA GLY A 14 -16.27 0.11 0.91
C GLY A 14 -15.49 -0.77 -0.10
N PRO A 15 -15.37 -0.35 -1.37
CA PRO A 15 -14.63 -1.11 -2.39
C PRO A 15 -13.10 -0.92 -2.35
N TYR A 16 -12.56 -0.14 -1.39
CA TYR A 16 -11.13 0.17 -1.30
C TYR A 16 -10.46 -0.55 -0.13
N ALA A 17 -9.19 -0.88 -0.28
CA ALA A 17 -8.35 -1.45 0.77
C ALA A 17 -7.09 -0.63 1.00
N LEU A 18 -6.78 -0.34 2.26
CA LEU A 18 -5.48 0.18 2.67
C LEU A 18 -4.54 -0.99 2.94
N MET A 19 -3.53 -1.14 2.07
CA MET A 19 -2.62 -2.27 2.09
C MET A 19 -1.25 -1.87 2.64
N LYS A 20 -0.68 -2.71 3.52
CA LYS A 20 0.74 -2.70 3.86
C LYS A 20 1.43 -3.75 3.02
N ILE A 21 2.52 -3.37 2.36
CA ILE A 21 3.26 -4.27 1.47
C ILE A 21 4.72 -4.30 1.90
N ARG A 22 5.29 -5.50 1.98
CA ARG A 22 6.71 -5.73 2.24
C ARG A 22 7.30 -6.52 1.09
N ILE A 23 8.20 -5.91 0.34
CA ILE A 23 8.87 -6.57 -0.77
C ILE A 23 10.04 -7.43 -0.27
N LYS A 24 10.21 -8.61 -0.86
CA LYS A 24 11.39 -9.49 -0.69
C LYS A 24 12.35 -9.39 -1.87
N THR A 25 11.82 -8.97 -3.01
CA THR A 25 12.54 -8.72 -4.26
C THR A 25 12.18 -7.34 -4.81
N GLY A 26 13.03 -6.76 -5.67
CA GLY A 26 12.84 -5.42 -6.24
C GLY A 26 12.66 -5.38 -7.75
N ARG A 27 11.74 -6.19 -8.32
CA ARG A 27 11.50 -6.18 -9.77
C ARG A 27 10.76 -4.90 -10.20
N THR A 28 10.95 -4.50 -11.46
CA THR A 28 10.25 -3.35 -12.06
C THR A 28 8.74 -3.52 -11.91
N HIS A 29 8.07 -2.48 -11.39
CA HIS A 29 6.61 -2.46 -11.16
C HIS A 29 6.06 -3.61 -10.29
N GLN A 30 6.91 -4.33 -9.54
CA GLN A 30 6.53 -5.57 -8.86
C GLN A 30 5.23 -5.45 -8.06
N ILE A 31 5.12 -4.42 -7.21
CA ILE A 31 3.93 -4.20 -6.39
C ILE A 31 2.70 -3.97 -7.27
N ARG A 32 2.82 -3.11 -8.30
CA ARG A 32 1.71 -2.74 -9.19
C ARG A 32 1.15 -3.96 -9.92
N VAL A 33 2.04 -4.81 -10.45
CA VAL A 33 1.67 -6.05 -11.13
C VAL A 33 1.06 -7.07 -10.16
N HIS A 34 1.65 -7.26 -8.98
CA HIS A 34 1.14 -8.21 -7.99
C HIS A 34 -0.26 -7.81 -7.48
N MET A 35 -0.47 -6.53 -7.22
CA MET A 35 -1.76 -6.01 -6.76
C MET A 35 -2.85 -6.16 -7.84
N LYS A 36 -2.51 -5.91 -9.12
CA LYS A 36 -3.41 -6.23 -10.25
C LYS A 36 -3.72 -7.73 -10.33
N TYR A 37 -2.72 -8.58 -10.17
CA TYR A 37 -2.86 -10.04 -10.27
C TYR A 37 -3.86 -10.62 -9.25
N ILE A 38 -3.91 -10.06 -8.04
CA ILE A 38 -4.88 -10.46 -7.01
C ILE A 38 -6.23 -9.73 -7.12
N ASN A 39 -6.52 -9.08 -8.25
CA ASN A 39 -7.72 -8.27 -8.49
C ASN A 39 -7.90 -7.07 -7.54
N CYS A 40 -6.82 -6.56 -6.96
CA CYS A 40 -6.81 -5.36 -6.12
C CYS A 40 -5.84 -4.30 -6.69
N PRO A 41 -6.04 -3.80 -7.93
CA PRO A 41 -5.12 -2.86 -8.55
C PRO A 41 -5.01 -1.54 -7.76
N ILE A 42 -3.86 -0.87 -7.87
CA ILE A 42 -3.58 0.33 -7.08
C ILE A 42 -4.37 1.53 -7.61
N LEU A 43 -5.01 2.26 -6.71
CA LEU A 43 -5.72 3.50 -7.03
C LEU A 43 -4.78 4.52 -7.69
N GLY A 44 -5.22 5.09 -8.81
CA GLY A 44 -4.45 6.08 -9.58
C GLY A 44 -3.23 5.53 -10.32
N ASP A 45 -3.14 4.19 -10.48
CA ASP A 45 -2.12 3.57 -11.33
C ASP A 45 -2.48 3.72 -12.83
N PRO A 46 -1.65 4.40 -13.65
CA PRO A 46 -1.98 4.65 -15.06
C PRO A 46 -1.78 3.45 -15.99
N LEU A 47 -1.09 2.38 -15.55
CA LEU A 47 -0.75 1.23 -16.41
C LEU A 47 -1.53 -0.04 -16.01
N TYR A 48 -1.64 -0.28 -14.71
CA TYR A 48 -2.23 -1.51 -14.17
C TYR A 48 -3.53 -1.26 -13.40
N GLY A 49 -3.90 0.01 -13.23
CA GLY A 49 -5.12 0.45 -12.54
C GLY A 49 -6.38 0.27 -13.37
N ILE A 50 -7.51 0.41 -12.69
CA ILE A 50 -8.83 0.56 -13.31
C ILE A 50 -9.25 2.02 -13.14
N ARG A 51 -9.96 2.58 -14.14
CA ARG A 51 -10.49 3.94 -14.03
C ARG A 51 -11.45 4.01 -12.85
N ASP A 52 -11.12 4.88 -11.91
CA ASP A 52 -11.93 5.11 -10.74
C ASP A 52 -12.90 6.27 -10.99
N SER A 53 -14.20 6.03 -10.82
CA SER A 53 -15.23 7.06 -11.05
C SER A 53 -15.23 8.12 -9.96
N ARG A 54 -14.80 7.78 -8.73
CA ARG A 54 -14.76 8.67 -7.57
C ARG A 54 -13.48 9.50 -7.54
N PHE A 55 -12.34 8.90 -7.83
CA PHE A 55 -11.02 9.52 -7.77
C PHE A 55 -10.36 9.62 -9.15
N LYS A 56 -11.07 10.24 -10.09
CA LYS A 56 -10.62 10.39 -11.50
C LYS A 56 -9.24 11.02 -11.67
N THR A 57 -8.85 11.91 -10.73
CA THR A 57 -7.58 12.64 -10.75
C THR A 57 -6.53 12.07 -9.79
N ALA A 58 -6.81 10.92 -9.15
CA ALA A 58 -5.82 10.30 -8.28
C ALA A 58 -4.59 9.88 -9.09
N THR A 59 -3.41 10.23 -8.56
CA THR A 59 -2.14 9.68 -9.02
C THR A 59 -1.80 8.40 -8.26
N LEU A 60 -0.70 7.75 -8.61
CA LEU A 60 -0.32 6.46 -8.03
C LEU A 60 -0.30 6.49 -6.49
N MET A 61 -1.25 5.77 -5.88
CA MET A 61 -1.36 5.57 -4.43
C MET A 61 -0.44 4.44 -3.95
N LEU A 62 0.85 4.59 -4.30
CA LEU A 62 1.95 3.78 -3.77
C LEU A 62 2.96 4.70 -3.08
N HIS A 63 3.35 4.35 -1.85
CA HIS A 63 4.26 5.16 -1.03
C HIS A 63 5.24 4.27 -0.27
N ALA A 64 6.54 4.57 -0.38
CA ALA A 64 7.59 3.92 0.39
C ALA A 64 7.66 4.56 1.79
N SER A 65 6.86 4.03 2.73
CA SER A 65 6.72 4.63 4.07
C SER A 65 7.87 4.31 5.03
N LYS A 66 8.55 3.17 4.84
CA LYS A 66 9.64 2.72 5.72
C LYS A 66 10.71 2.01 4.91
N LEU A 67 11.97 2.37 5.16
CA LEU A 67 13.16 1.68 4.67
C LEU A 67 13.93 1.12 5.86
N GLY A 68 14.36 -0.13 5.77
CA GLY A 68 15.26 -0.76 6.74
C GLY A 68 16.48 -1.27 5.99
N ILE A 69 17.65 -0.74 6.31
CA ILE A 69 18.92 -1.13 5.69
C ILE A 69 19.98 -1.30 6.76
N ARG A 70 20.98 -2.13 6.46
CA ARG A 70 22.19 -2.22 7.26
C ARG A 70 23.21 -1.28 6.64
N LEU A 71 23.58 -0.23 7.37
CA LEU A 71 24.64 0.67 6.94
C LEU A 71 26.01 -0.02 7.02
N PRO A 72 27.02 0.46 6.26
CA PRO A 72 28.39 0.03 6.47
C PRO A 72 28.75 0.11 7.95
N GLU A 73 29.52 -0.86 8.44
CA GLU A 73 30.04 -0.91 9.82
C GLU A 73 29.00 -1.17 10.93
N GLN A 74 27.70 -1.19 10.63
CA GLN A 74 26.65 -1.48 11.62
C GLN A 74 26.21 -2.95 11.58
N LYS A 75 26.14 -3.61 12.75
CA LYS A 75 25.58 -4.98 12.86
C LYS A 75 24.05 -4.99 12.80
N GLN A 76 23.41 -3.91 13.25
CA GLN A 76 21.95 -3.79 13.36
C GLN A 76 21.37 -3.01 12.18
N TYR A 77 20.07 -3.18 11.95
CA TYR A 77 19.34 -2.41 10.93
C TYR A 77 19.05 -1.00 11.40
N SER A 78 19.36 -0.02 10.54
CA SER A 78 18.86 1.35 10.68
C SER A 78 17.52 1.47 9.95
N PHE A 79 16.58 2.22 10.52
CA PHE A 79 15.25 2.40 9.96
C PHE A 79 14.95 3.86 9.67
N PHE A 80 14.51 4.12 8.45
CA PHE A 80 14.08 5.43 7.97
C PHE A 80 12.58 5.40 7.69
N LYS A 81 11.88 6.50 7.97
CA LYS A 81 10.44 6.64 7.71
C LYS A 81 10.20 7.89 6.88
N ALA A 82 9.31 7.79 5.90
CA ALA A 82 8.82 8.92 5.12
C ALA A 82 7.39 9.23 5.53
N GLY A 83 7.12 10.51 5.80
CA GLY A 83 5.78 11.00 6.13
C GLY A 83 4.75 10.62 5.07
N THR A 84 3.49 10.45 5.48
CA THR A 84 2.41 10.12 4.55
C THR A 84 2.17 11.30 3.59
N PRO A 85 2.25 11.09 2.25
CA PRO A 85 2.09 12.16 1.28
C PRO A 85 0.72 12.85 1.40
N ILE A 86 0.65 14.15 1.07
CA ILE A 86 -0.60 14.93 1.13
C ILE A 86 -1.69 14.28 0.25
N ARG A 87 -1.33 13.74 -0.93
CA ARG A 87 -2.26 13.04 -1.81
C ARG A 87 -2.96 11.86 -1.13
N PHE A 88 -2.24 11.11 -0.29
CA PHE A 88 -2.82 10.02 0.50
C PHE A 88 -3.76 10.56 1.57
N LYS A 89 -3.35 11.61 2.30
CA LYS A 89 -4.17 12.21 3.35
C LYS A 89 -5.52 12.70 2.81
N LYS A 90 -5.52 13.36 1.65
CA LYS A 90 -6.75 13.83 0.98
C LYS A 90 -7.72 12.68 0.67
N VAL A 91 -7.22 11.58 0.10
CA VAL A 91 -8.05 10.40 -0.20
C VAL A 91 -8.55 9.72 1.08
N LEU A 92 -7.69 9.56 2.09
CA LEU A 92 -8.08 8.97 3.37
C LEU A 92 -9.15 9.79 4.10
N GLN A 93 -9.09 11.13 4.02
CA GLN A 93 -10.13 12.00 4.59
C GLN A 93 -11.49 11.76 3.94
N VAL A 94 -11.54 11.54 2.63
CA VAL A 94 -12.77 11.16 1.92
C VAL A 94 -13.26 9.80 2.40
N PHE A 95 -12.35 8.81 2.49
CA PHE A 95 -12.71 7.48 2.97
C PHE A 95 -13.27 7.47 4.39
N HIS A 96 -12.68 8.24 5.31
CA HIS A 96 -13.15 8.33 6.69
C HIS A 96 -14.52 8.97 6.84
N LYS A 97 -14.94 9.80 5.89
CA LYS A 97 -16.26 10.44 5.88
C LYS A 97 -17.34 9.56 5.26
N GLU A 98 -16.98 8.78 4.25
CA GLU A 98 -17.94 8.07 3.38
C GLU A 98 -18.07 6.58 3.67
N TYR A 99 -17.08 5.97 4.30
CA TYR A 99 -17.06 4.54 4.55
C TYR A 99 -16.75 4.21 6.00
N GLU A 100 -17.43 3.18 6.51
CA GLU A 100 -17.03 2.56 7.77
C GLU A 100 -15.67 1.88 7.63
N ARG A 101 -14.78 2.15 8.59
CA ARG A 101 -13.45 1.55 8.62
C ARG A 101 -13.53 0.14 9.18
N ASN A 102 -13.43 -0.86 8.30
CA ASN A 102 -13.40 -2.26 8.69
C ASN A 102 -11.96 -2.75 8.87
N SER A 103 -11.58 -3.07 10.12
CA SER A 103 -10.24 -3.56 10.50
C SER A 103 -10.22 -5.08 10.74
N MET A 104 -11.08 -5.83 10.04
CA MET A 104 -11.38 -7.26 10.29
C MET A 104 -10.15 -8.17 10.45
N TRP A 105 -9.00 -7.85 9.84
CA TRP A 105 -7.79 -8.67 9.96
C TRP A 105 -7.04 -8.52 11.30
N MET A 106 -7.14 -7.37 11.99
CA MET A 106 -6.41 -7.15 13.25
C MET A 106 -7.05 -7.84 14.46
N LYS A 107 -8.34 -8.21 14.40
CA LYS A 107 -9.04 -8.87 15.52
C LYS A 107 -8.69 -10.37 15.65
N LYS A 108 -8.27 -11.04 14.57
CA LYS A 108 -7.98 -12.49 14.59
C LYS A 108 -6.56 -12.88 15.03
N ASN A 109 -5.62 -11.94 15.18
CA ASN A 109 -4.22 -12.20 15.55
C ASN A 109 -3.82 -11.57 16.90
N LYS A 110 -4.78 -11.48 17.83
CA LYS A 110 -4.58 -11.05 19.23
C LYS A 110 -5.01 -12.14 20.23
N ALA A 111 -5.00 -13.40 19.79
CA ALA A 111 -5.15 -14.58 20.64
C ALA A 111 -3.80 -15.30 20.70
#